data_AF-A0A6N4XTS9-F1
#
_entry.id   AF-A0A6N4XTS9-F1
#
_cell.length_a   1.000
_cell.length_b   1.000
_cell.length_c   1.000
_cell.angle_alpha   90.00
_cell.angle_beta   90.00
_cell.angle_gamma   90.00
#
_symmetry.space_group_name_H-M   'P 1'
#
loop_
_entity.id
_entity.type
_entity.pdbx_description
1 polymer ?
#
loop_
_entity_poly.entity_id
_entity_poly.type
_entity_poly.pdbx_seq_one_letter_code
_entity_poly.pdbx_strand_id
1 'polypeptide(L)' 'MNFIDKKTSVGQAIAILSKNGIRTNEREAVLILDFLYLISKNHERLREKKTRKP' A
#
# COMPACT_ATOMS: atom_id res chain seq x y z
N MET A 1 0.35 8.30 6.67
CA MET A 1 1.30 7.54 7.51
C MET A 1 2.57 7.41 6.67
N ASN A 2 3.75 7.81 7.15
CA ASN A 2 4.91 7.76 6.26
C ASN A 2 5.55 6.35 6.28
N PHE A 3 5.13 5.48 5.37
CA PHE A 3 5.76 4.17 5.18
C PHE A 3 7.07 4.36 4.42
N ILE A 4 8.20 4.09 5.07
CA ILE A 4 9.55 4.30 4.51
C ILE A 4 9.94 3.16 3.56
N ASP A 5 9.39 1.95 3.77
CA ASP A 5 9.72 0.75 3.00
C ASP A 5 8.84 0.57 1.74
N LYS A 6 8.28 1.66 1.19
CA LYS A 6 7.41 1.54 0.02
C LYS A 6 8.22 1.08 -1.19
N LYS A 7 7.95 -0.14 -1.66
CA LYS A 7 8.49 -0.69 -2.93
C LYS A 7 7.85 -0.08 -4.18
N THR A 8 6.77 0.69 -4.01
CA THR A 8 6.03 1.32 -5.10
C THR A 8 6.07 2.83 -4.92
N SER A 9 6.49 3.56 -5.96
CA SER A 9 6.45 5.03 -5.96
C SER A 9 5.04 5.56 -6.20
N VAL A 10 4.79 6.82 -5.84
CA VAL A 10 3.50 7.48 -6.10
C VAL A 10 3.17 7.52 -7.59
N GLY A 11 4.16 7.81 -8.45
CA GLY A 11 3.99 7.79 -9.91
C GLY A 11 3.63 6.42 -10.46
N GLN A 12 4.23 5.35 -9.93
CA GLN A 12 3.85 3.98 -10.29
C GLN A 12 2.41 3.67 -9.85
N ALA A 13 2.00 4.11 -8.65
CA ALA A 13 0.63 3.94 -8.17
C ALA A 13 -0.38 4.65 -9.09
N ILE A 14 -0.12 5.89 -9.48
CA ILE A 14 -0.96 6.65 -10.44
C ILE A 14 -1.08 5.89 -11.77
N ALA A 15 0.04 5.40 -12.31
CA ALA A 15 0.05 4.67 -13.57
C ALA A 15 -0.78 3.37 -13.50
N ILE A 16 -0.69 2.63 -12.39
CA ILE A 16 -1.48 1.41 -12.17
C ILE A 16 -2.97 1.74 -12.02
N LEU A 17 -3.32 2.74 -11.22
CA LEU A 17 -4.71 3.16 -11.02
C LEU A 17 -5.34 3.61 -12.35
N SER A 18 -4.62 4.41 -13.14
CA SER A 18 -5.07 4.86 -14.46
C SER A 18 -5.30 3.70 -15.43
N LYS A 19 -4.41 2.70 -15.46
CA LYS A 19 -4.60 1.47 -16.26
C LYS A 19 -5.86 0.69 -15.89
N ASN A 20 -6.37 0.88 -14.68
CA ASN A 20 -7.61 0.26 -14.18
C ASN A 20 -8.82 1.22 -14.25
N GLY A 21 -8.72 2.33 -14.98
CA GLY A 21 -9.81 3.30 -15.14
C GLY A 21 -10.02 4.24 -13.94
N ILE A 22 -9.12 4.21 -12.95
CA ILE A 22 -9.19 5.06 -11.76
C ILE A 22 -8.27 6.26 -11.96
N ARG A 23 -8.85 7.43 -12.24
CA ARG A 23 -8.09 8.68 -12.38
C ARG A 23 -7.84 9.28 -10.99
N THR A 24 -6.58 9.54 -10.68
CA THR A 24 -6.17 10.12 -9.40
C THR A 24 -5.08 11.15 -9.59
N ASN A 25 -5.10 12.21 -8.79
CA ASN A 25 -3.96 13.11 -8.62
C ASN A 25 -2.94 12.53 -7.61
N GLU A 26 -1.82 13.23 -7.43
CA GLU A 26 -0.74 12.80 -6.54
C GLU A 26 -1.19 12.63 -5.08
N ARG A 27 -2.00 13.56 -4.57
CA ARG A 27 -2.50 13.53 -3.19
C ARG A 27 -3.42 12.33 -2.95
N GLU A 28 -4.32 12.05 -3.89
CA GLU A 28 -5.19 10.88 -3.85
C GLU A 28 -4.39 9.58 -3.94
N ALA A 29 -3.41 9.51 -4.83
CA ALA A 29 -2.56 8.34 -4.99
C ALA A 29 -1.74 8.06 -3.72
N VAL A 30 -1.24 9.10 -3.03
CA VAL A 30 -0.56 8.96 -1.73
C VAL A 30 -1.49 8.34 -0.69
N LEU A 31 -2.74 8.83 -0.58
CA LEU A 31 -3.71 8.32 0.38
C LEU A 31 -4.07 6.86 0.11
N ILE A 32 -4.34 6.52 -1.15
CA ILE A 32 -4.64 5.14 -1.56
C ILE A 32 -3.45 4.23 -1.26
N LEU A 33 -2.24 4.66 -1.64
CA LEU A 33 -1.04 3.88 -1.42
C LEU A 33 -0.78 3.66 0.08
N ASP A 34 -0.93 4.69 0.91
CA ASP A 34 -0.84 4.59 2.37
C ASP A 34 -1.85 3.57 2.94
N PHE A 35 -3.10 3.62 2.47
CA PHE A 35 -4.15 2.71 2.93
C PHE A 35 -3.83 1.26 2.56
N LEU A 36 -3.39 0.99 1.34
CA LEU A 36 -2.98 -0.34 0.90
C LEU A 36 -1.77 -0.85 1.70
N TYR A 37 -0.79 0.02 1.98
CA TYR A 37 0.35 -0.33 2.82
C TYR A 37 -0.08 -0.68 4.25
N LEU A 38 -1.01 0.07 4.83
CA LEU A 38 -1.56 -0.23 6.16
C LEU A 38 -2.19 -1.63 6.20
N ILE A 39 -3.01 -1.97 5.21
CA ILE A 39 -3.62 -3.30 5.10
C ILE A 39 -2.54 -4.38 4.98
N SER A 40 -1.58 -4.20 4.07
CA SER A 40 -0.53 -5.18 3.81
C SER A 40 0.33 -5.47 5.06
N LYS A 41 0.82 -4.43 5.75
CA LYS A 41 1.64 -4.59 6.96
C LYS A 41 0.85 -5.22 8.11
N ASN A 42 -0.44 -4.89 8.24
CA ASN A 42 -1.27 -5.52 9.26
C ASN A 42 -1.54 -7.00 8.94
N HIS A 43 -1.72 -7.37 7.67
CA HIS A 43 -1.85 -8.75 7.26
C HIS A 43 -0.56 -9.56 7.49
N GLU A 44 0.61 -9.00 7.16
CA GLU A 44 1.91 -9.63 7.45
C GLU A 44 2.10 -9.88 8.95
N ARG A 45 1.81 -8.88 9.80
CA ARG A 45 1.87 -9.02 11.27
C ARG A 45 0.99 -10.13 11.81
N LEU A 46 -0.22 -10.30 11.25
CA LEU A 46 -1.11 -11.40 11.63
C LEU A 46 -0.55 -12.76 11.20
N ARG A 47 0.11 -12.83 10.03
CA ARG A 47 0.76 -14.05 9.53
C ARG A 47 1.94 -14.45 10.42
N GLU A 48 2.81 -13.50 10.79
CA GLU A 48 3.94 -13.74 11.69
C GLU A 48 3.50 -14.22 13.07
N LYS A 49 2.42 -13.65 13.63
CA LYS A 49 1.85 -14.12 14.90
C LYS A 49 1.29 -15.54 14.82
N LYS A 50 0.72 -15.94 13.67
CA LYS A 50 0.22 -17.32 13.46
C LYS A 50 1.37 -18.33 13.34
N THR A 51 2.48 -17.96 12.71
CA THR A 51 3.66 -18.83 12.54
C THR A 51 4.55 -18.89 13.79
N ARG A 52 4.41 -17.92 14.71
CA ARG A 52 5.10 -17.88 16.01
C ARG A 52 4.28 -18.45 17.17
N LYS A 53 3.29 -19.32 16.89
CA LYS A 53 2.71 -20.13 17.97
C LYS A 53 3.76 -21.18 18.40
N PRO A 54 3.97 -21.36 19.72
CA PRO A 54 4.82 -22.44 20.23
C PRO A 54 4.27 -23.82 19.86
#